data_AF-A0ABD3R1J2-F1
#
_entry.id   AF-A0ABD3R1J2-F1
#
_cell.length_a   1.000
_cell.length_b   1.000
_cell.length_c   1.000
_cell.angle_alpha   90.00
_cell.angle_beta   90.00
_cell.angle_gamma   90.00
#
_symmetry.space_group_name_H-M   'P 1'
#
loop_
_entity.id
_entity.type
_entity.pdbx_description
1 polymer ?
#
loop_
_entity_poly.entity_id
_entity_poly.type
_entity_poly.pdbx_seq_one_letter_code
_entity_poly.pdbx_strand_id
1 'polypeptide(L)'
;TQHHLVTKHTHTTHTPHTHTHTHTKNLRIEHTKHDSPRRFIEGIARPRGREDLPPRREWKANGTLASVRALIAEFNAAGPIPANAEVVIGAPFIHIPECLSTLRSDIEIAAQNCSLTGMGAYTGETCASQLRDMGVTWVILGHSERREGFGMAGEDSELVAKKTKLAIDEGLKVMFCIGEKKEERENGTTMDVCASQMKPLADILSKEDWAKVSIAYEPVWAIGTGLTATPEMAQDTHSSIRQWVSDNVGADVAAAVRIQYGGSMNGANAAGLLAMADIDGGLIGGSSLKMDFFTCINSVP
;
A
#
# COMPACT_ATOMS: atom_id res chain seq x y z
N THR A 1 -25.40 64.35 -13.38
CA THR A 1 -26.40 63.99 -12.35
C THR A 1 -25.73 63.02 -11.37
N GLN A 2 -24.88 63.44 -10.42
CA GLN A 2 -25.17 64.06 -9.10
C GLN A 2 -26.42 63.42 -8.43
N HIS A 3 -26.38 62.82 -7.23
CA HIS A 3 -25.87 63.34 -5.95
C HIS A 3 -25.45 62.26 -4.90
N HIS A 4 -24.52 62.65 -4.02
CA HIS A 4 -24.23 62.16 -2.66
C HIS A 4 -25.28 62.60 -1.62
N LEU A 5 -25.39 61.92 -0.47
CA LEU A 5 -25.65 62.42 0.91
C LEU A 5 -25.81 61.17 1.83
N VAL A 6 -25.02 60.82 2.86
CA VAL A 6 -24.48 61.47 4.08
C VAL A 6 -25.53 61.95 5.09
N THR A 7 -25.52 61.36 6.30
CA THR A 7 -25.63 61.97 7.66
C THR A 7 -25.62 60.84 8.72
N LYS A 8 -24.66 60.76 9.67
CA LYS A 8 -24.50 61.42 11.00
C LYS A 8 -25.73 61.24 11.92
N HIS A 9 -25.69 61.05 13.25
CA HIS A 9 -24.72 60.78 14.33
C HIS A 9 -25.62 60.65 15.59
N THR A 10 -25.26 59.84 16.60
CA THR A 10 -25.29 60.28 18.02
C THR A 10 -24.57 59.29 18.92
N HIS A 11 -23.54 59.79 19.61
CA HIS A 11 -22.93 59.23 20.82
C HIS A 11 -23.88 59.37 22.01
N THR A 12 -23.83 58.41 22.94
CA THR A 12 -23.75 58.71 24.38
C THR A 12 -23.09 57.55 25.13
N THR A 13 -22.09 57.93 25.92
CA THR A 13 -21.25 57.18 26.85
C THR A 13 -21.97 56.91 28.17
N HIS A 14 -21.76 55.74 28.80
CA HIS A 14 -21.50 55.64 30.25
C HIS A 14 -20.96 54.24 30.64
N THR A 15 -19.78 54.23 31.25
CA THR A 15 -19.20 53.19 32.12
C THR A 15 -19.27 53.72 33.58
N PRO A 16 -18.77 53.00 34.61
CA PRO A 16 -19.11 51.65 35.06
C PRO A 16 -19.40 51.62 36.59
N HIS A 17 -20.03 50.58 37.14
CA HIS A 17 -19.87 50.26 38.57
C HIS A 17 -19.89 48.75 38.85
N THR A 18 -18.99 48.41 39.76
CA THR A 18 -18.49 47.14 40.28
C THR A 18 -19.49 46.35 41.13
N HIS A 19 -19.35 45.01 41.19
CA HIS A 19 -19.16 44.30 42.46
C HIS A 19 -18.62 42.86 42.26
N THR A 20 -17.56 42.58 42.99
CA THR A 20 -16.85 41.32 43.20
C THR A 20 -17.57 40.42 44.20
N HIS A 21 -17.54 39.09 44.00
CA HIS A 21 -17.40 38.14 45.11
C HIS A 21 -16.74 36.82 44.66
N THR A 22 -15.59 36.56 45.27
CA THR A 22 -14.83 35.32 45.30
C THR A 22 -15.39 34.38 46.38
N HIS A 23 -15.44 33.07 46.11
CA HIS A 23 -15.42 32.05 47.16
C HIS A 23 -14.56 30.85 46.75
N THR A 24 -13.38 30.79 47.35
CA THR A 24 -12.52 29.62 47.50
C THR A 24 -13.08 28.71 48.59
N LYS A 25 -13.10 27.40 48.34
CA LYS A 25 -13.17 26.38 49.39
C LYS A 25 -11.99 25.43 49.25
N ASN A 26 -11.10 25.51 50.23
CA ASN A 26 -10.06 24.54 50.54
C ASN A 26 -10.70 23.25 51.06
N LEU A 27 -10.23 22.10 50.61
CA LEU A 27 -10.35 20.83 51.34
C LEU A 27 -9.05 20.05 51.23
N ARG A 28 -8.76 19.40 52.36
CA ARG A 28 -7.47 19.08 52.96
C ARG A 28 -6.97 17.71 52.50
N ILE A 29 -5.66 17.60 52.31
CA ILE A 29 -4.95 16.34 52.06
C ILE A 29 -4.83 15.59 53.39
N GLU A 30 -5.26 14.33 53.42
CA GLU A 30 -4.89 13.37 54.48
C GLU A 30 -4.07 12.23 53.88
N HIS A 31 -2.93 11.95 54.51
CA HIS A 31 -2.06 10.82 54.25
C HIS A 31 -2.41 9.68 55.22
N THR A 32 -2.67 8.49 54.70
CA THR A 32 -2.55 7.23 55.45
C THR A 32 -1.76 6.20 54.63
N LYS A 33 -0.73 5.61 55.26
CA LYS A 33 0.21 4.64 54.66
C LYS A 33 -0.31 3.20 54.76
N HIS A 34 0.07 2.44 53.72
CA HIS A 34 0.26 0.99 53.61
C HIS A 34 -0.92 0.03 53.86
N ASP A 35 -1.38 -0.56 52.76
CA ASP A 35 -1.28 -2.01 52.55
C ASP A 35 -1.13 -2.31 51.05
N SER A 36 -0.19 -3.19 50.71
CA SER A 36 -0.09 -3.88 49.41
C SER A 36 -0.25 -5.37 49.72
N PRO A 37 -1.03 -6.19 48.99
CA PRO A 37 -0.84 -6.38 47.54
C PRO A 37 -2.13 -6.69 46.75
N ARG A 38 -2.11 -6.44 45.43
CA ARG A 38 -2.50 -7.39 44.36
C ARG A 38 -2.24 -6.72 43.02
N ARG A 39 -1.25 -7.24 42.29
CA ARG A 39 -1.04 -6.97 40.88
C ARG A 39 -2.30 -7.42 40.13
N PHE A 40 -3.03 -6.48 39.55
CA PHE A 40 -3.89 -6.75 38.42
C PHE A 40 -3.13 -6.28 37.18
N ILE A 41 -2.68 -7.26 36.39
CA ILE A 41 -2.23 -7.03 35.03
C ILE A 41 -3.52 -6.95 34.22
N GLU A 42 -3.96 -5.73 33.90
CA GLU A 42 -4.95 -5.54 32.84
C GLU A 42 -4.24 -5.73 31.51
N GLY A 43 -4.64 -6.79 30.81
CA GLY A 43 -4.24 -7.05 29.43
C GLY A 43 -4.74 -5.92 28.55
N ILE A 44 -3.79 -5.21 27.92
CA ILE A 44 -4.09 -4.30 26.83
C ILE A 44 -4.65 -5.15 25.69
N ALA A 45 -5.97 -5.12 25.56
CA ALA A 45 -6.66 -5.51 24.35
C ALA A 45 -6.07 -4.72 23.18
N ARG A 46 -5.36 -5.40 22.28
CA ARG A 46 -4.99 -4.80 21.00
C ARG A 46 -6.26 -4.66 20.16
N PRO A 47 -6.54 -3.48 19.59
CA PRO A 47 -7.68 -3.30 18.71
C PRO A 47 -7.48 -4.06 17.41
N ARG A 48 -8.58 -4.56 16.84
CA ARG A 48 -8.67 -5.03 15.46
C ARG A 48 -8.11 -3.96 14.51
N GLY A 49 -7.13 -4.34 13.69
CA GLY A 49 -6.55 -3.49 12.66
C GLY A 49 -5.35 -4.19 12.02
N ARG A 50 -5.43 -4.36 10.70
CA ARG A 50 -4.64 -5.23 9.79
C ARG A 50 -5.10 -6.68 9.77
N GLU A 51 -5.90 -6.97 8.75
CA GLU A 51 -6.09 -8.32 8.25
C GLU A 51 -4.76 -8.78 7.65
N ASP A 52 -4.25 -9.90 8.15
CA ASP A 52 -3.13 -10.64 7.57
C ASP A 52 -3.47 -10.95 6.13
N LEU A 53 -2.53 -10.76 5.19
CA LEU A 53 -2.78 -10.94 3.77
C LEU A 53 -1.66 -11.70 3.05
N PRO A 54 -1.99 -12.35 1.93
CA PRO A 54 -1.18 -13.38 1.31
C PRO A 54 -0.42 -12.78 0.11
N PRO A 55 0.36 -13.59 -0.63
CA PRO A 55 1.10 -13.09 -1.76
C PRO A 55 0.21 -12.73 -2.97
N ARG A 56 0.60 -11.65 -3.64
CA ARG A 56 0.14 -11.18 -4.94
C ARG A 56 1.16 -11.59 -5.99
N ARG A 57 0.72 -11.96 -7.19
CA ARG A 57 1.61 -12.45 -8.26
C ARG A 57 1.91 -11.35 -9.25
N GLU A 58 3.10 -11.38 -9.81
CA GLU A 58 3.37 -10.75 -11.09
C GLU A 58 3.98 -11.78 -12.04
N TRP A 59 3.26 -12.09 -13.11
CA TRP A 59 3.76 -13.00 -14.16
C TRP A 59 4.83 -12.36 -15.02
N LYS A 60 4.97 -11.03 -14.98
CA LYS A 60 5.79 -10.23 -15.90
C LYS A 60 5.47 -10.56 -17.35
N ALA A 61 6.40 -10.37 -18.29
CA ALA A 61 6.24 -10.72 -19.70
C ALA A 61 6.39 -12.23 -19.99
N ASN A 62 5.67 -13.10 -19.26
CA ASN A 62 5.72 -14.55 -19.45
C ASN A 62 4.39 -15.13 -19.93
N GLY A 63 4.50 -16.26 -20.64
CA GLY A 63 3.38 -17.12 -20.99
C GLY A 63 2.87 -16.96 -22.42
N THR A 64 2.55 -18.09 -23.03
CA THR A 64 1.66 -18.18 -24.20
C THR A 64 0.25 -18.49 -23.72
N LEU A 65 -0.76 -18.34 -24.60
CA LEU A 65 -2.13 -18.73 -24.23
C LEU A 65 -2.22 -20.19 -23.77
N ALA A 66 -1.47 -21.10 -24.41
CA ALA A 66 -1.44 -22.51 -24.03
C ALA A 66 -0.84 -22.73 -22.63
N SER A 67 0.29 -22.09 -22.31
CA SER A 67 0.91 -22.23 -20.99
C SER A 67 0.11 -21.54 -19.89
N VAL A 68 -0.54 -20.41 -20.18
CA VAL A 68 -1.44 -19.71 -19.25
C VAL A 68 -2.65 -20.57 -18.93
N ARG A 69 -3.28 -21.21 -19.94
CA ARG A 69 -4.39 -22.14 -19.71
C ARG A 69 -3.99 -23.34 -18.85
N ALA A 70 -2.81 -23.91 -19.10
CA ALA A 70 -2.28 -24.99 -18.28
C ALA A 70 -2.10 -24.53 -16.82
N LEU A 71 -1.53 -23.35 -16.61
CA LEU A 71 -1.32 -22.78 -15.29
C LEU A 71 -2.64 -22.45 -14.56
N ILE A 72 -3.62 -21.88 -15.27
CA ILE A 72 -4.97 -21.64 -14.74
C ILE A 72 -5.63 -22.96 -14.33
N ALA A 73 -5.51 -24.01 -15.15
CA ALA A 73 -6.04 -25.33 -14.80
C ALA A 73 -5.41 -25.89 -13.51
N GLU A 74 -4.10 -25.73 -13.33
CA GLU A 74 -3.42 -26.08 -12.08
C GLU A 74 -3.96 -25.27 -10.88
N PHE A 75 -4.18 -23.96 -11.04
CA PHE A 75 -4.69 -23.11 -9.95
C PHE A 75 -6.15 -23.40 -9.61
N ASN A 76 -6.96 -23.75 -10.61
CA ASN A 76 -8.34 -24.18 -10.42
C ASN A 76 -8.41 -25.53 -9.69
N ALA A 77 -7.45 -26.42 -9.94
CA ALA A 77 -7.33 -27.71 -9.25
C ALA A 77 -6.68 -27.61 -7.85
N ALA A 78 -6.10 -26.46 -7.51
CA ALA A 78 -5.45 -26.26 -6.22
C ALA A 78 -6.46 -26.23 -5.06
N GLY A 79 -5.95 -26.47 -3.86
CA GLY A 79 -6.73 -26.45 -2.62
C GLY A 79 -7.40 -25.10 -2.32
N PRO A 80 -8.16 -25.03 -1.21
CA PRO A 80 -8.75 -23.78 -0.77
C PRO A 80 -7.67 -22.75 -0.44
N ILE A 81 -7.96 -21.49 -0.73
CA ILE A 81 -7.17 -20.34 -0.28
C ILE A 81 -7.55 -20.07 1.20
N PRO A 82 -6.60 -19.78 2.10
CA PRO A 82 -6.89 -19.40 3.48
C PRO A 82 -7.89 -18.24 3.56
N ALA A 83 -8.76 -18.23 4.57
CA ALA A 83 -9.82 -17.21 4.65
C ALA A 83 -9.26 -15.78 4.87
N ASN A 84 -8.08 -15.68 5.47
CA ASN A 84 -7.30 -14.46 5.65
C ASN A 84 -6.37 -14.19 4.46
N ALA A 85 -6.73 -14.62 3.25
CA ALA A 85 -5.88 -14.46 2.08
C ALA A 85 -6.60 -13.82 0.87
N GLU A 86 -6.30 -12.55 0.52
CA GLU A 86 -6.61 -11.93 -0.79
C GLU A 86 -5.53 -12.27 -1.84
N VAL A 87 -5.84 -13.15 -2.78
CA VAL A 87 -4.92 -13.54 -3.85
C VAL A 87 -5.22 -12.77 -5.13
N VAL A 88 -4.19 -12.15 -5.72
CA VAL A 88 -4.31 -11.36 -6.95
C VAL A 88 -3.25 -11.78 -7.96
N ILE A 89 -3.60 -11.90 -9.25
CA ILE A 89 -2.67 -12.21 -10.33
C ILE A 89 -2.45 -11.02 -11.26
N GLY A 90 -1.23 -10.49 -11.26
CA GLY A 90 -0.70 -9.56 -12.26
C GLY A 90 -0.41 -10.26 -13.58
N ALA A 91 -1.37 -10.23 -14.50
CA ALA A 91 -1.28 -10.87 -15.82
C ALA A 91 -0.87 -9.87 -16.92
N PRO A 92 -0.11 -10.30 -17.96
CA PRO A 92 0.06 -9.52 -19.17
C PRO A 92 -1.30 -9.16 -19.77
N PHE A 93 -1.44 -7.96 -20.34
CA PHE A 93 -2.71 -7.48 -20.90
C PHE A 93 -3.35 -8.48 -21.86
N ILE A 94 -2.54 -9.16 -22.69
CA ILE A 94 -2.99 -10.15 -23.67
C ILE A 94 -3.65 -11.39 -23.07
N HIS A 95 -3.39 -11.67 -21.79
CA HIS A 95 -3.90 -12.84 -21.06
C HIS A 95 -5.03 -12.50 -20.10
N ILE A 96 -5.28 -11.22 -19.80
CA ILE A 96 -6.32 -10.79 -18.86
C ILE A 96 -7.71 -11.35 -19.23
N PRO A 97 -8.18 -11.29 -20.50
CA PRO A 97 -9.50 -11.84 -20.85
C PRO A 97 -9.62 -13.34 -20.56
N GLU A 98 -8.58 -14.12 -20.84
CA GLU A 98 -8.56 -15.55 -20.53
C GLU A 98 -8.64 -15.76 -19.01
N CYS A 99 -7.78 -15.08 -18.24
CA CYS A 99 -7.77 -15.18 -16.78
C CYS A 99 -9.13 -14.84 -16.16
N LEU A 100 -9.77 -13.75 -16.58
CA LEU A 100 -11.09 -13.35 -16.07
C LEU A 100 -12.19 -14.36 -16.41
N SER A 101 -12.04 -15.09 -17.52
CA SER A 101 -13.06 -16.04 -17.99
C SER A 101 -12.92 -17.45 -17.41
N THR A 102 -11.70 -17.90 -17.10
CA THR A 102 -11.43 -19.30 -16.75
C THR A 102 -10.79 -19.50 -15.38
N LEU A 103 -10.24 -18.45 -14.74
CA LEU A 103 -9.69 -18.58 -13.39
C LEU A 103 -10.81 -18.60 -12.34
N ARG A 104 -10.62 -19.42 -11.31
CA ARG A 104 -11.45 -19.46 -10.11
C ARG A 104 -11.69 -18.06 -9.53
N SER A 105 -12.91 -17.82 -9.05
CA SER A 105 -13.42 -16.49 -8.68
C SER A 105 -12.87 -15.93 -7.36
N ASP A 106 -12.25 -16.77 -6.53
CA ASP A 106 -11.55 -16.39 -5.30
C ASP A 106 -10.11 -15.89 -5.56
N ILE A 107 -9.71 -15.77 -6.84
CA ILE A 107 -8.48 -15.11 -7.26
C ILE A 107 -8.82 -13.89 -8.13
N GLU A 108 -8.43 -12.71 -7.67
CA GLU A 108 -8.61 -11.47 -8.42
C GLU A 108 -7.52 -11.26 -9.49
N ILE A 109 -7.78 -10.38 -10.46
CA ILE A 109 -6.85 -10.05 -11.54
C ILE A 109 -6.35 -8.63 -11.41
N ALA A 110 -5.03 -8.47 -11.59
CA ALA A 110 -4.36 -7.20 -11.75
C ALA A 110 -3.80 -7.05 -13.17
N ALA A 111 -3.87 -5.83 -13.70
CA ALA A 111 -3.02 -5.43 -14.81
C ALA A 111 -1.59 -5.11 -14.33
N GLN A 112 -0.60 -5.32 -15.18
CA GLN A 112 0.82 -5.04 -14.85
C GLN A 112 1.25 -3.57 -15.07
N ASN A 113 0.37 -2.75 -15.66
CA ASN A 113 0.56 -1.31 -15.83
C ASN A 113 -0.78 -0.67 -16.23
N CYS A 114 -0.87 0.66 -16.20
CA CYS A 114 -1.82 1.44 -16.98
C CYS A 114 -1.25 2.81 -17.31
N SER A 115 -1.83 3.48 -18.30
CA SER A 115 -1.41 4.80 -18.74
C SER A 115 -2.03 5.93 -17.94
N LEU A 116 -1.37 7.09 -17.93
CA LEU A 116 -1.92 8.36 -17.42
C LEU A 116 -2.85 9.03 -18.44
N THR A 117 -2.83 8.58 -19.69
CA THR A 117 -3.34 9.32 -20.84
C THR A 117 -4.87 9.26 -21.03
N GLY A 118 -5.56 8.34 -20.35
CA GLY A 118 -6.98 8.07 -20.59
C GLY A 118 -7.23 7.45 -21.97
N MET A 119 -8.47 7.51 -22.47
CA MET A 119 -8.79 7.12 -23.84
C MET A 119 -8.36 8.21 -24.83
N GLY A 120 -7.67 7.84 -25.92
CA GLY A 120 -7.24 8.82 -26.93
C GLY A 120 -6.20 8.28 -27.91
N ALA A 121 -5.47 9.19 -28.55
CA ALA A 121 -4.44 8.89 -29.54
C ALA A 121 -3.11 8.43 -28.89
N TYR A 122 -3.16 7.31 -28.18
CA TYR A 122 -2.03 6.75 -27.42
C TYR A 122 -1.81 5.29 -27.81
N THR A 123 -1.34 5.07 -29.04
CA THR A 123 -1.16 3.73 -29.61
C THR A 123 -0.29 2.85 -28.72
N GLY A 124 -0.83 1.69 -28.32
CA GLY A 124 -0.14 0.70 -27.49
C GLY A 124 -0.37 0.87 -25.99
N GLU A 125 -0.99 1.96 -25.55
CA GLU A 125 -1.33 2.19 -24.15
C GLU A 125 -2.66 1.53 -23.77
N THR A 126 -2.75 1.11 -22.51
CA THR A 126 -3.99 0.64 -21.87
C THR A 126 -4.34 1.61 -20.75
N CYS A 127 -5.53 2.20 -20.75
CA CYS A 127 -5.94 3.14 -19.70
C CYS A 127 -6.72 2.44 -18.57
N ALA A 128 -6.77 3.09 -17.41
CA ALA A 128 -7.41 2.54 -16.21
C ALA A 128 -8.91 2.24 -16.41
N SER A 129 -9.64 3.10 -17.12
CA SER A 129 -11.06 2.90 -17.40
C SER A 129 -11.34 1.66 -18.25
N GLN A 130 -10.49 1.35 -19.25
CA GLN A 130 -10.61 0.10 -20.04
C GLN A 130 -10.42 -1.15 -19.17
N LEU A 131 -9.47 -1.12 -18.23
CA LEU A 131 -9.24 -2.22 -17.31
C LEU A 131 -10.45 -2.43 -16.39
N ARG A 132 -11.03 -1.35 -15.87
CA ARG A 132 -12.22 -1.40 -15.03
C ARG A 132 -13.44 -1.92 -15.76
N ASP A 133 -13.67 -1.45 -16.98
CA ASP A 133 -14.77 -1.92 -17.83
C ASP A 133 -14.68 -3.44 -18.06
N MET A 134 -13.46 -3.97 -18.25
CA MET A 134 -13.23 -5.41 -18.41
C MET A 134 -13.41 -6.22 -17.11
N GLY A 135 -13.49 -5.57 -15.94
CA GLY A 135 -13.65 -6.24 -14.63
C GLY A 135 -12.36 -6.45 -13.85
N VAL A 136 -11.25 -5.82 -14.25
CA VAL A 136 -9.98 -5.87 -13.50
C VAL A 136 -10.12 -5.09 -12.20
N THR A 137 -9.69 -5.66 -11.09
CA THR A 137 -9.82 -5.03 -9.77
C THR A 137 -8.58 -4.26 -9.33
N TRP A 138 -7.41 -4.69 -9.80
CA TRP A 138 -6.10 -4.17 -9.38
C TRP A 138 -5.21 -3.71 -10.54
N VAL A 139 -4.22 -2.86 -10.26
CA VAL A 139 -3.11 -2.57 -11.17
C VAL A 139 -1.80 -2.46 -10.42
N ILE A 140 -0.72 -2.99 -10.99
CA ILE A 140 0.66 -2.83 -10.50
C ILE A 140 1.24 -1.59 -11.18
N LEU A 141 1.79 -0.66 -10.41
CA LEU A 141 2.34 0.60 -10.92
C LEU A 141 3.69 0.91 -10.28
N GLY A 142 4.63 1.40 -11.10
CA GLY A 142 5.96 1.74 -10.64
C GLY A 142 6.86 0.54 -10.34
N HIS A 143 6.55 -0.64 -10.89
CA HIS A 143 7.43 -1.81 -10.77
C HIS A 143 8.85 -1.43 -11.24
N SER A 144 9.86 -1.90 -10.52
CA SER A 144 11.28 -1.58 -10.74
C SER A 144 11.73 -1.70 -12.21
N GLU A 145 11.28 -2.73 -12.93
CA GLU A 145 11.58 -2.90 -14.36
C GLU A 145 11.05 -1.75 -15.24
N ARG A 146 9.89 -1.18 -14.89
CA ARG A 146 9.32 -0.01 -15.59
C ARG A 146 10.04 1.28 -15.23
N ARG A 147 10.53 1.40 -13.99
CA ARG A 147 11.39 2.52 -13.56
C ARG A 147 12.76 2.48 -14.22
N GLU A 148 13.28 1.28 -14.53
CA GLU A 148 14.52 1.11 -15.30
C GLU A 148 14.32 1.35 -16.80
N GLY A 149 13.10 1.18 -17.31
CA GLY A 149 12.70 1.62 -18.65
C GLY A 149 13.09 0.67 -19.80
N PHE A 150 13.60 -0.53 -19.52
CA PHE A 150 13.94 -1.54 -20.53
C PHE A 150 14.95 -1.05 -21.60
N GLY A 151 15.90 -0.19 -21.22
CA GLY A 151 16.83 0.45 -22.14
C GLY A 151 16.32 1.75 -22.79
N MET A 152 15.13 2.20 -22.39
CA MET A 152 14.52 3.49 -22.74
C MET A 152 14.37 4.35 -21.47
N ALA A 153 13.75 5.53 -21.60
CA ALA A 153 13.38 6.34 -20.45
C ALA A 153 12.39 5.57 -19.55
N GLY A 154 12.76 5.39 -18.29
CA GLY A 154 11.92 4.74 -17.29
C GLY A 154 10.86 5.66 -16.67
N GLU A 155 9.97 5.05 -15.89
CA GLU A 155 8.90 5.77 -15.20
C GLU A 155 9.42 6.45 -13.92
N ASP A 156 9.31 7.78 -13.87
CA ASP A 156 9.65 8.55 -12.67
C ASP A 156 8.54 8.53 -11.61
N SER A 157 8.87 8.94 -10.38
CA SER A 157 7.97 8.92 -9.24
C SER A 157 6.74 9.83 -9.39
N GLU A 158 6.86 10.96 -10.09
CA GLU A 158 5.71 11.85 -10.31
C GLU A 158 4.71 11.24 -11.30
N LEU A 159 5.22 10.63 -12.37
CA LEU A 159 4.41 9.93 -13.36
C LEU A 159 3.65 8.78 -12.70
N VAL A 160 4.36 7.94 -11.92
CA VAL A 160 3.73 6.81 -11.23
C VAL A 160 2.68 7.29 -10.24
N ALA A 161 2.94 8.35 -9.45
CA ALA A 161 1.95 8.91 -8.54
C ALA A 161 0.68 9.37 -9.28
N LYS A 162 0.83 10.11 -10.39
CA LYS A 162 -0.30 10.56 -11.21
C LYS A 162 -1.09 9.38 -11.79
N LYS A 163 -0.41 8.33 -12.27
CA LYS A 163 -1.07 7.09 -12.71
C LYS A 163 -1.86 6.42 -11.58
N THR A 164 -1.29 6.36 -10.38
CA THR A 164 -1.97 5.78 -9.21
C THR A 164 -3.24 6.54 -8.88
N LYS A 165 -3.20 7.88 -8.84
CA LYS A 165 -4.39 8.69 -8.59
C LYS A 165 -5.47 8.45 -9.65
N LEU A 166 -5.10 8.46 -10.92
CA LEU A 166 -6.04 8.19 -12.02
C LEU A 166 -6.66 6.78 -11.90
N ALA A 167 -5.85 5.77 -11.62
CA ALA A 167 -6.33 4.40 -11.45
C ALA A 167 -7.36 4.29 -10.31
N ILE A 168 -7.07 4.94 -9.17
CA ILE A 168 -7.97 5.01 -8.01
C ILE A 168 -9.30 5.71 -8.34
N ASP A 169 -9.24 6.79 -9.12
CA ASP A 169 -10.41 7.57 -9.53
C ASP A 169 -11.32 6.80 -10.47
N GLU A 170 -10.74 5.98 -11.36
CA GLU A 170 -11.49 5.03 -12.20
C GLU A 170 -12.02 3.81 -11.40
N GLY A 171 -11.55 3.64 -10.16
CA GLY A 171 -12.03 2.61 -9.24
C GLY A 171 -11.12 1.39 -9.10
N LEU A 172 -9.92 1.40 -9.72
CA LEU A 172 -8.90 0.38 -9.46
C LEU A 172 -8.33 0.51 -8.05
N LYS A 173 -7.89 -0.62 -7.50
CA LYS A 173 -6.92 -0.65 -6.40
C LYS A 173 -5.51 -0.71 -6.99
N VAL A 174 -4.50 -0.20 -6.29
CA VAL A 174 -3.13 -0.06 -6.82
C VAL A 174 -2.10 -0.76 -5.93
N MET A 175 -1.27 -1.61 -6.52
CA MET A 175 -0.02 -2.08 -5.93
C MET A 175 1.09 -1.11 -6.38
N PHE A 176 1.49 -0.21 -5.49
CA PHE A 176 2.47 0.83 -5.75
C PHE A 176 3.86 0.33 -5.38
N CYS A 177 4.70 0.09 -6.39
CA CYS A 177 6.02 -0.47 -6.18
C CYS A 177 7.08 0.61 -5.92
N ILE A 178 7.92 0.34 -4.92
CA ILE A 178 9.06 1.17 -4.51
C ILE A 178 10.24 0.27 -4.18
N GLY A 179 11.44 0.83 -4.19
CA GLY A 179 12.62 0.10 -3.75
C GLY A 179 13.92 0.69 -4.27
N GLU A 180 15.02 0.24 -3.67
CA GLU A 180 16.37 0.70 -3.91
C GLU A 180 17.18 -0.29 -4.75
N LYS A 181 18.12 0.25 -5.52
CA LYS A 181 19.18 -0.48 -6.22
C LYS A 181 20.25 -0.95 -5.24
N LYS A 182 21.10 -1.86 -5.70
CA LYS A 182 22.16 -2.44 -4.89
C LYS A 182 23.10 -1.38 -4.31
N GLU A 183 23.52 -0.44 -5.14
CA GLU A 183 24.45 0.63 -4.76
C GLU A 183 23.84 1.57 -3.72
N GLU A 184 22.53 1.80 -3.80
CA GLU A 184 21.77 2.63 -2.84
C GLU A 184 21.67 1.92 -1.48
N ARG A 185 21.47 0.60 -1.47
CA ARG A 185 21.53 -0.20 -0.23
C ARG A 185 22.93 -0.18 0.38
N GLU A 186 23.97 -0.40 -0.42
CA GLU A 186 25.36 -0.44 0.03
C GLU A 186 25.84 0.91 0.58
N ASN A 187 25.28 2.02 0.07
CA ASN A 187 25.57 3.38 0.55
C ASN A 187 24.65 3.83 1.70
N GLY A 188 23.73 2.98 2.17
CA GLY A 188 22.83 3.29 3.28
C GLY A 188 21.69 4.26 2.96
N THR A 189 21.36 4.46 1.68
CA THR A 189 20.33 5.43 1.23
C THR A 189 18.98 4.78 0.91
N THR A 190 18.74 3.53 1.35
CA THR A 190 17.49 2.78 1.09
C THR A 190 16.23 3.58 1.40
N MET A 191 16.16 4.20 2.58
CA MET A 191 14.97 4.95 2.97
C MET A 191 14.87 6.30 2.28
N ASP A 192 15.97 6.94 1.92
CA ASP A 192 15.93 8.18 1.13
C ASP A 192 15.32 7.92 -0.24
N VAL A 193 15.71 6.81 -0.87
CA VAL A 193 15.15 6.36 -2.16
C VAL A 193 13.67 6.02 -2.02
N CYS A 194 13.30 5.15 -1.07
CA CYS A 194 11.91 4.75 -0.86
C CYS A 194 11.01 5.96 -0.53
N ALA A 195 11.47 6.87 0.34
CA ALA A 195 10.75 8.09 0.67
C ALA A 195 10.58 9.00 -0.55
N SER A 196 11.61 9.18 -1.37
CA SER A 196 11.53 9.99 -2.60
C SER A 196 10.54 9.42 -3.61
N GLN A 197 10.38 8.09 -3.65
CA GLN A 197 9.43 7.42 -4.53
C GLN A 197 7.99 7.52 -4.02
N MET A 198 7.78 7.44 -2.70
CA MET A 198 6.45 7.59 -2.09
C MET A 198 5.98 9.04 -1.97
N LYS A 199 6.89 10.00 -1.89
CA LYS A 199 6.53 11.38 -1.58
C LYS A 199 5.55 12.01 -2.59
N PRO A 200 5.75 11.91 -3.92
CA PRO A 200 4.78 12.44 -4.88
C PRO A 200 3.39 11.81 -4.74
N LEU A 201 3.30 10.55 -4.29
CA LEU A 201 2.04 9.88 -4.02
C LEU A 201 1.36 10.47 -2.78
N ALA A 202 2.10 10.61 -1.68
CA ALA A 202 1.60 11.21 -0.44
C ALA A 202 1.14 12.66 -0.63
N ASP A 203 1.80 13.42 -1.51
CA ASP A 203 1.46 14.82 -1.79
C ASP A 203 0.11 14.98 -2.53
N ILE A 204 -0.38 13.94 -3.24
CA ILE A 204 -1.58 14.05 -4.10
C ILE A 204 -2.76 13.17 -3.69
N LEU A 205 -2.54 12.12 -2.90
CA LEU A 205 -3.62 11.25 -2.41
C LEU A 205 -4.29 11.84 -1.18
N SER A 206 -5.62 11.72 -1.12
CA SER A 206 -6.36 11.90 0.14
C SER A 206 -6.09 10.73 1.09
N LYS A 207 -6.38 10.87 2.39
CA LYS A 207 -6.27 9.76 3.35
C LYS A 207 -7.17 8.58 2.96
N GLU A 208 -8.34 8.87 2.42
CA GLU A 208 -9.32 7.88 1.99
C GLU A 208 -8.82 7.07 0.78
N ASP A 209 -8.06 7.70 -0.12
CA ASP A 209 -7.48 7.02 -1.29
C ASP A 209 -6.49 5.92 -0.89
N TRP A 210 -5.79 6.08 0.24
CA TRP A 210 -4.84 5.08 0.74
C TRP A 210 -5.48 3.73 1.06
N ALA A 211 -6.80 3.67 1.32
CA ALA A 211 -7.51 2.40 1.48
C ALA A 211 -7.49 1.53 0.21
N LYS A 212 -7.22 2.14 -0.96
CA LYS A 212 -7.11 1.47 -2.26
C LYS A 212 -5.65 1.22 -2.67
N VAL A 213 -4.68 1.54 -1.82
CA VAL A 213 -3.25 1.36 -2.10
C VAL A 213 -2.68 0.22 -1.26
N SER A 214 -1.86 -0.62 -1.90
CA SER A 214 -0.84 -1.43 -1.21
C SER A 214 0.54 -0.99 -1.71
N ILE A 215 1.51 -0.92 -0.81
CA ILE A 215 2.91 -0.65 -1.16
C ILE A 215 3.57 -2.01 -1.40
N ALA A 216 4.30 -2.15 -2.50
CA ALA A 216 5.18 -3.30 -2.73
C ALA A 216 6.63 -2.83 -2.64
N TYR A 217 7.32 -3.23 -1.57
CA TYR A 217 8.74 -2.95 -1.40
C TYR A 217 9.59 -3.99 -2.13
N GLU A 218 10.32 -3.53 -3.12
CA GLU A 218 11.14 -4.29 -4.06
C GLU A 218 12.61 -3.99 -3.81
N PRO A 219 13.33 -4.77 -2.98
CA PRO A 219 14.79 -4.68 -2.98
C PRO A 219 15.30 -5.11 -4.35
N VAL A 220 15.60 -4.14 -5.23
CA VAL A 220 15.83 -4.39 -6.67
C VAL A 220 17.01 -5.35 -6.87
N TRP A 221 17.99 -5.27 -5.96
CA TRP A 221 19.14 -6.16 -5.89
C TRP A 221 18.80 -7.65 -5.62
N ALA A 222 17.61 -7.94 -5.11
CA ALA A 222 17.10 -9.29 -4.88
C ALA A 222 16.20 -9.83 -6.01
N ILE A 223 15.82 -8.99 -6.99
CA ILE A 223 14.90 -9.39 -8.07
C ILE A 223 15.65 -10.17 -9.13
N GLY A 224 15.29 -11.46 -9.31
CA GLY A 224 15.84 -12.31 -10.37
C GLY A 224 17.30 -12.71 -10.20
N THR A 225 17.95 -12.34 -9.10
CA THR A 225 19.37 -12.64 -8.83
C THR A 225 19.57 -13.93 -8.03
N GLY A 226 18.50 -14.49 -7.45
CA GLY A 226 18.57 -15.62 -6.51
C GLY A 226 19.04 -15.22 -5.10
N LEU A 227 19.44 -13.96 -4.91
CA LEU A 227 19.67 -13.38 -3.59
C LEU A 227 18.32 -13.01 -2.98
N THR A 228 18.10 -13.37 -1.72
CA THR A 228 16.90 -12.97 -0.97
C THR A 228 17.34 -12.18 0.24
N ALA A 229 16.66 -11.07 0.54
CA ALA A 229 16.82 -10.41 1.82
C ALA A 229 16.45 -11.39 2.94
N THR A 230 17.19 -11.38 4.05
CA THR A 230 16.74 -12.15 5.21
C THR A 230 15.42 -11.55 5.73
N PRO A 231 14.59 -12.33 6.45
CA PRO A 231 13.35 -11.80 7.05
C PRO A 231 13.59 -10.55 7.89
N GLU A 232 14.69 -10.48 8.64
CA GLU A 232 15.07 -9.33 9.47
C GLU A 232 15.37 -8.11 8.61
N MET A 233 16.15 -8.28 7.52
CA MET A 233 16.45 -7.17 6.59
C MET A 233 15.18 -6.63 5.93
N ALA A 234 14.24 -7.51 5.58
CA ALA A 234 12.96 -7.10 5.00
C ALA A 234 12.11 -6.38 6.04
N GLN A 235 12.02 -6.92 7.26
CA GLN A 235 11.29 -6.32 8.38
C GLN A 235 11.79 -4.91 8.72
N ASP A 236 13.10 -4.70 8.79
CA ASP A 236 13.69 -3.39 9.09
C ASP A 236 13.26 -2.32 8.08
N THR A 237 13.30 -2.66 6.79
CA THR A 237 12.87 -1.73 5.73
C THR A 237 11.35 -1.53 5.72
N HIS A 238 10.56 -2.59 5.91
CA HIS A 238 9.10 -2.48 6.01
C HIS A 238 8.65 -1.61 7.19
N SER A 239 9.26 -1.80 8.36
CA SER A 239 8.99 -1.00 9.55
C SER A 239 9.32 0.48 9.31
N SER A 240 10.43 0.76 8.62
CA SER A 240 10.84 2.11 8.25
C SER A 240 9.89 2.76 7.22
N ILE A 241 9.43 2.01 6.21
CA ILE A 241 8.40 2.46 5.26
C ILE A 241 7.12 2.80 6.01
N ARG A 242 6.71 1.94 6.94
CA ARG A 242 5.48 2.16 7.72
C ARG A 242 5.59 3.38 8.61
N GLN A 243 6.72 3.56 9.28
CA GLN A 243 7.00 4.75 10.07
C GLN A 243 6.93 6.01 9.20
N TRP A 244 7.52 5.96 8.00
CA TRP A 244 7.43 7.07 7.05
C TRP A 244 5.97 7.39 6.67
N VAL A 245 5.13 6.38 6.40
CA VAL A 245 3.70 6.61 6.13
C VAL A 245 3.00 7.22 7.36
N SER A 246 3.35 6.79 8.56
CA SER A 246 2.79 7.34 9.80
C SER A 246 3.09 8.82 9.94
N ASP A 247 4.33 9.22 9.66
CA ASP A 247 4.82 10.59 9.86
C ASP A 247 4.36 11.55 8.76
N ASN A 248 4.19 11.06 7.53
CA ASN A 248 3.92 11.92 6.36
C ASN A 248 2.46 11.88 5.90
N VAL A 249 1.72 10.81 6.22
CA VAL A 249 0.32 10.64 5.80
C VAL A 249 -0.61 10.56 7.02
N GLY A 250 -0.26 9.75 8.00
CA GLY A 250 -0.97 9.63 9.26
C GLY A 250 -0.91 8.24 9.87
N ALA A 251 -0.91 8.18 11.20
CA ALA A 251 -0.83 6.94 11.95
C ALA A 251 -1.97 5.96 11.64
N ASP A 252 -3.18 6.48 11.35
CA ASP A 252 -4.34 5.70 10.93
C ASP A 252 -4.11 5.02 9.58
N VAL A 253 -3.55 5.75 8.61
CA VAL A 253 -3.20 5.21 7.29
C VAL A 253 -2.07 4.19 7.41
N ALA A 254 -1.01 4.49 8.16
CA ALA A 254 0.09 3.56 8.40
C ALA A 254 -0.35 2.27 9.08
N ALA A 255 -1.37 2.37 9.93
CA ALA A 255 -2.01 1.24 10.59
C ALA A 255 -2.89 0.40 9.66
N ALA A 256 -3.34 0.90 8.52
CA ALA A 256 -4.22 0.18 7.61
C ALA A 256 -3.54 -0.23 6.28
N VAL A 257 -2.55 0.55 5.82
CA VAL A 257 -1.86 0.30 4.56
C VAL A 257 -1.10 -1.02 4.61
N ARG A 258 -1.16 -1.73 3.49
CA ARG A 258 -0.49 -3.01 3.32
C ARG A 258 0.86 -2.79 2.66
N ILE A 259 1.90 -3.39 3.22
CA ILE A 259 3.27 -3.32 2.74
C ILE A 259 3.74 -4.74 2.44
N GLN A 260 3.98 -4.99 1.17
CA GLN A 260 4.27 -6.31 0.63
C GLN A 260 5.74 -6.43 0.30
N TYR A 261 6.30 -7.62 0.51
CA TYR A 261 7.66 -7.91 0.12
C TYR A 261 7.71 -8.35 -1.36
N GLY A 262 8.31 -7.54 -2.21
CA GLY A 262 8.46 -7.77 -3.66
C GLY A 262 9.80 -8.36 -4.09
N GLY A 263 10.61 -8.88 -3.16
CA GLY A 263 11.85 -9.58 -3.48
C GLY A 263 11.63 -11.05 -3.89
N SER A 264 12.69 -11.86 -3.87
CA SER A 264 12.69 -13.28 -4.28
C SER A 264 11.96 -14.22 -3.28
N MET A 265 10.70 -13.93 -2.96
CA MET A 265 9.84 -14.81 -2.16
C MET A 265 9.46 -16.07 -2.93
N ASN A 266 9.52 -17.22 -2.27
CA ASN A 266 9.19 -18.55 -2.78
C ASN A 266 8.69 -19.46 -1.65
N GLY A 267 8.24 -20.67 -1.98
CA GLY A 267 7.66 -21.58 -1.00
C GLY A 267 8.58 -21.96 0.16
N ALA A 268 9.90 -21.85 -0.02
CA ALA A 268 10.87 -22.19 1.02
C ALA A 268 11.11 -21.05 2.04
N ASN A 269 10.86 -19.78 1.68
CA ASN A 269 11.12 -18.63 2.55
C ASN A 269 9.86 -17.82 2.94
N ALA A 270 8.71 -18.09 2.30
CA ALA A 270 7.47 -17.36 2.53
C ALA A 270 7.06 -17.33 4.01
N ALA A 271 7.08 -18.48 4.70
CA ALA A 271 6.69 -18.56 6.11
C ALA A 271 7.55 -17.67 7.03
N GLY A 272 8.86 -17.57 6.77
CA GLY A 272 9.76 -16.72 7.57
C GLY A 272 9.51 -15.23 7.32
N LEU A 273 9.24 -14.85 6.07
CA LEU A 273 8.93 -13.47 5.69
C LEU A 273 7.56 -13.05 6.23
N LEU A 274 6.53 -13.90 6.08
CA LEU A 274 5.15 -13.60 6.50
C LEU A 274 4.97 -13.63 8.03
N ALA A 275 5.94 -14.17 8.78
CA ALA A 275 5.96 -14.09 10.23
C ALA A 275 6.47 -12.72 10.76
N MET A 276 6.98 -11.85 9.89
CA MET A 276 7.50 -10.53 10.28
C MET A 276 6.36 -9.51 10.47
N ALA A 277 6.46 -8.70 11.52
CA ALA A 277 5.36 -7.89 12.02
C ALA A 277 4.85 -6.80 11.05
N ASP A 278 5.69 -6.31 10.14
CA ASP A 278 5.35 -5.26 9.18
C ASP A 278 5.28 -5.76 7.72
N ILE A 279 5.37 -7.07 7.49
CA ILE A 279 5.23 -7.70 6.18
C ILE A 279 3.81 -8.24 6.02
N ASP A 280 2.97 -7.52 5.27
CA ASP A 280 1.55 -7.84 5.10
C ASP A 280 1.28 -8.73 3.86
N GLY A 281 2.30 -9.39 3.31
CA GLY A 281 2.19 -10.24 2.12
C GLY A 281 3.42 -10.16 1.20
N GLY A 282 3.28 -10.69 -0.01
CA GLY A 282 4.33 -10.69 -1.03
C GLY A 282 3.88 -10.14 -2.38
N LEU A 283 4.81 -9.64 -3.20
CA LEU A 283 4.64 -9.48 -4.65
C LEU A 283 5.61 -10.47 -5.34
N ILE A 284 5.09 -11.64 -5.70
CA ILE A 284 5.87 -12.80 -6.12
C ILE A 284 6.04 -12.82 -7.64
N GLY A 285 7.29 -12.79 -8.09
CA GLY A 285 7.69 -12.96 -9.49
C GLY A 285 7.75 -14.43 -9.94
N GLY A 286 8.95 -14.97 -10.16
CA GLY A 286 9.14 -16.27 -10.83
C GLY A 286 8.44 -17.48 -10.20
N SER A 287 8.35 -17.56 -8.86
CA SER A 287 7.61 -18.62 -8.16
C SER A 287 6.10 -18.61 -8.45
N SER A 288 5.58 -17.48 -8.93
CA SER A 288 4.17 -17.31 -9.29
C SER A 288 3.75 -18.03 -10.57
N LEU A 289 4.72 -18.46 -11.39
CA LEU A 289 4.52 -19.19 -12.65
C LEU A 289 4.38 -20.71 -12.46
N LYS A 290 4.31 -21.17 -11.21
CA LYS A 290 4.29 -22.59 -10.81
C LYS A 290 3.40 -22.78 -9.58
N MET A 291 3.17 -24.05 -9.21
CA MET A 291 2.47 -24.42 -7.98
C MET A 291 3.20 -24.05 -6.68
N ASP A 292 4.50 -23.71 -6.74
CA ASP A 292 5.25 -23.15 -5.60
C ASP A 292 4.57 -21.90 -5.00
N PHE A 293 3.80 -21.18 -5.80
CA PHE A 293 3.00 -20.08 -5.29
C PHE A 293 1.94 -20.51 -4.28
N PHE A 294 1.28 -21.65 -4.46
CA PHE A 294 0.30 -22.13 -3.48
C PHE A 294 0.98 -22.51 -2.16
N THR A 295 2.25 -22.93 -2.19
CA THR A 295 3.05 -23.05 -0.97
C THR A 295 3.22 -21.70 -0.28
N CYS A 296 3.46 -20.62 -1.04
CA CYS A 296 3.54 -19.27 -0.50
C CYS A 296 2.20 -18.80 0.09
N ILE A 297 1.08 -19.03 -0.62
CA ILE A 297 -0.27 -18.71 -0.10
C ILE A 297 -0.53 -19.45 1.22
N ASN A 298 -0.21 -20.74 1.28
CA ASN A 298 -0.45 -21.57 2.46
C ASN A 298 0.54 -21.30 3.60
N SER A 299 1.51 -20.39 3.39
CA SER A 299 2.43 -19.94 4.44
C SER A 299 1.90 -18.73 5.22
N VAL A 300 0.71 -18.25 4.87
CA VAL A 300 0.00 -17.21 5.63
C VAL A 300 -0.33 -17.77 7.02
N PRO A 301 0.04 -17.07 8.10
CA PRO A 301 -0.14 -17.54 9.47
C PRO A 301 -1.61 -17.62 9.91
#